data_AF-A0A660WLK1-F1
#
_entry.id   AF-A0A660WLK1-F1
#
_cell.length_a   1.000
_cell.length_b   1.000
_cell.length_c   1.000
_cell.angle_alpha   90.00
_cell.angle_beta   90.00
_cell.angle_gamma   90.00
#
_symmetry.space_group_name_H-M   'P 1'
#
loop_
_entity.id
_entity.type
_entity.pdbx_description
1 polymer ?
#
loop_
_entity_poly.entity_id
_entity_poly.type
_entity_poly.pdbx_seq_one_letter_code
_entity_poly.pdbx_strand_id
1 'polypeptide(L)'
;MYIPSEPIFYSLLICEDKGNSLFNYAWSQRKVLPVSPQSLFAYLRMVLLGLKGKTIEKSAEYIIESVEGMGKLLEDLKDSFEKASKQLGYTSKNFEEAKNYLDKFENEFKNLSKIKLESLKEKEVKR
;
A
#
# COMPACT_ATOMS: atom_id res chain seq x y z
N MET A 1 42.29 -7.06 23.00
CA MET A 1 43.06 -6.98 24.25
C MET A 1 42.25 -6.15 25.22
N TYR A 2 41.87 -6.69 26.38
CA TYR A 2 41.07 -5.96 27.37
C TYR A 2 41.98 -5.36 28.44
N ILE A 3 41.84 -4.06 28.69
CA ILE A 3 42.55 -3.33 29.74
C ILE A 3 41.50 -2.92 30.79
N PRO A 4 41.52 -3.48 32.01
CA PRO A 4 40.44 -3.30 32.98
C PRO A 4 40.35 -1.91 33.60
N SER A 5 41.41 -1.09 33.49
CA SER A 5 41.45 0.26 34.06
C SER A 5 41.30 1.29 32.96
N GLU A 6 40.21 2.07 33.03
CA GLU A 6 39.93 3.14 32.05
C GLU A 6 41.03 4.22 32.02
N PRO A 7 41.53 4.74 33.17
CA PRO A 7 42.63 5.70 33.15
C PRO A 7 43.90 5.14 32.49
N ILE A 8 44.24 3.88 32.74
CA ILE A 8 45.40 3.22 32.12
C ILE A 8 45.18 3.08 30.61
N PHE A 9 43.96 2.71 30.18
CA PHE A 9 43.63 2.63 28.75
C PHE A 9 43.84 3.98 28.05
N TYR A 10 43.34 5.08 28.63
CA TYR A 10 43.56 6.41 28.06
C TYR A 10 45.04 6.80 28.04
N SER A 11 45.80 6.55 29.11
CA SER A 11 47.23 6.79 29.12
C SER A 11 47.94 6.03 28.00
N LEU A 12 47.59 4.75 27.77
CA LEU A 12 48.17 3.92 26.71
C LEU A 12 47.78 4.36 25.30
N LEU A 13 46.63 5.03 25.13
CA LEU A 13 46.24 5.63 23.84
C LEU A 13 47.04 6.89 23.53
N ILE A 14 47.42 7.65 24.56
CA ILE A 14 48.13 8.93 24.43
C ILE A 14 49.66 8.71 24.39
N CYS A 15 50.16 7.66 25.06
CA CYS A 15 51.58 7.34 25.08
C CYS A 15 52.07 6.83 23.71
N GLU A 16 53.02 7.56 23.12
CA GLU A 16 53.77 7.15 21.94
C GLU A 16 55.23 6.94 22.31
N ASP A 17 55.79 5.76 22.00
CA ASP A 17 57.22 5.50 22.11
C ASP A 17 57.86 5.57 20.72
N LYS A 18 58.76 6.53 20.51
CA LYS A 18 59.51 6.72 19.26
C LYS A 18 58.65 6.71 17.99
N GLY A 19 57.44 7.28 18.05
CA GLY A 19 56.51 7.36 16.93
C GLY A 19 55.66 6.11 16.67
N ASN A 20 55.76 5.08 17.51
CA ASN A 20 54.89 3.91 17.47
C ASN A 20 53.91 3.95 18.65
N SER A 21 52.63 4.23 18.37
CA SER A 21 51.58 4.08 19.38
C SER A 21 51.28 2.60 19.62
N LEU A 22 51.06 2.24 20.88
CA LEU A 22 50.66 0.87 21.26
C LEU A 22 49.37 0.47 20.52
N PHE A 23 48.47 1.43 20.33
CA PHE A 23 47.24 1.23 19.58
C PHE A 23 47.50 0.83 18.12
N ASN A 24 48.37 1.56 17.41
CA ASN A 24 48.71 1.24 16.01
C ASN A 24 49.41 -0.11 15.89
N TYR A 25 50.30 -0.44 16.82
CA TYR A 25 50.92 -1.77 16.85
C TYR A 25 49.87 -2.88 17.03
N ALA A 26 48.99 -2.75 18.03
CA ALA A 26 47.95 -3.73 18.32
C ALA A 26 46.98 -3.89 17.13
N TRP A 27 46.48 -2.77 16.58
CA TRP A 27 45.49 -2.79 15.51
C TRP A 27 46.07 -3.22 14.16
N SER A 28 47.11 -2.53 13.69
CA SER A 28 47.62 -2.71 12.33
C SER A 28 48.52 -3.94 12.19
N GLN A 29 49.40 -4.17 13.18
CA GLN A 29 50.41 -5.25 13.12
C GLN A 29 49.99 -6.55 13.81
N ARG A 30 49.08 -6.48 14.80
CA ARG A 30 48.62 -7.66 15.55
C ARG A 30 47.15 -8.00 15.33
N LYS A 31 46.39 -7.17 14.62
CA LYS A 31 44.94 -7.36 14.38
C LYS A 31 44.15 -7.51 15.68
N VAL A 32 44.62 -6.87 16.74
CA VAL A 32 43.99 -6.84 18.05
C VAL A 32 43.41 -5.45 18.28
N LEU A 33 42.13 -5.37 18.61
CA LEU A 33 41.51 -4.13 19.10
C LEU A 33 41.76 -4.02 20.62
N PRO A 34 42.51 -3.01 21.09
CA PRO A 34 42.54 -2.67 22.49
C PRO A 34 41.18 -2.10 22.91
N VAL A 35 40.66 -2.56 24.04
CA VAL A 35 39.40 -2.07 24.61
C VAL A 35 39.52 -1.91 26.12
N SER A 36 38.79 -0.92 26.63
CA SER A 36 38.50 -0.64 28.03
C SER A 36 37.13 -1.18 28.44
N PRO A 37 36.75 -1.16 29.74
CA PRO A 37 35.39 -1.48 30.16
C PRO A 37 34.32 -0.69 29.39
N GLN A 38 34.53 0.63 29.21
CA GLN A 38 33.54 1.48 28.56
C GLN A 38 33.44 1.22 27.06
N SER A 39 34.57 1.11 26.36
CA SER A 39 34.59 0.87 24.91
C SER A 39 34.08 -0.53 24.54
N LEU A 40 34.47 -1.56 25.30
CA LEU A 40 33.94 -2.91 25.10
C LEU A 40 32.42 -2.93 25.28
N PHE A 41 31.92 -2.27 26.32
CA PHE A 41 30.49 -2.15 26.56
C PHE A 41 29.75 -1.43 25.42
N ALA A 42 30.32 -0.35 24.90
CA ALA A 42 29.76 0.38 23.75
C ALA A 42 29.68 -0.50 22.50
N TYR A 43 30.72 -1.28 22.19
CA TYR A 43 30.71 -2.20 21.05
C TYR A 43 29.68 -3.32 21.22
N LEU A 44 29.59 -3.93 22.41
CA LEU A 44 28.58 -4.94 22.69
C LEU A 44 27.15 -4.37 22.60
N ARG A 45 26.93 -3.14 23.06
CA ARG A 45 25.65 -2.43 22.89
C ARG A 45 25.32 -2.21 21.42
N MET A 46 26.29 -1.79 20.61
CA MET A 46 26.09 -1.58 19.18
C MET A 46 25.77 -2.89 18.45
N VAL A 47 26.48 -3.98 18.76
CA VAL A 47 26.17 -5.32 18.23
C VAL A 47 24.76 -5.75 18.65
N LEU A 48 24.40 -5.58 19.93
CA LEU A 48 23.06 -5.91 20.42
C LEU A 48 21.97 -5.11 19.70
N LEU A 49 22.20 -3.83 19.43
CA LEU A 49 21.27 -2.98 18.68
C LEU A 49 21.13 -3.48 17.23
N GLY A 50 22.22 -3.82 16.56
CA GLY A 50 22.20 -4.43 15.23
C GLY A 50 21.43 -5.75 15.20
N LEU A 51 21.64 -6.62 16.18
CA LEU A 51 20.91 -7.89 16.31
C LEU A 51 19.40 -7.69 16.57
N LYS A 52 19.02 -6.69 17.38
CA LYS A 52 17.61 -6.31 17.59
C LYS A 52 16.98 -5.78 16.29
N GLY A 53 17.75 -5.06 15.48
CA GLY A 53 17.34 -4.58 14.16
C GLY A 53 16.85 -5.70 13.22
N LYS A 54 17.34 -6.93 13.38
CA LYS A 54 16.89 -8.10 12.60
C LYS A 54 15.40 -8.43 12.79
N THR A 55 14.82 -8.09 13.95
CA THR A 55 13.37 -8.27 14.17
C THR A 55 12.58 -7.20 13.43
N ILE A 56 13.12 -5.98 13.34
CA ILE A 56 12.51 -4.87 12.59
C ILE A 56 12.54 -5.17 11.09
N GLU A 57 13.63 -5.75 10.59
CA GLU A 57 13.77 -6.18 9.19
C GLU A 57 12.66 -7.18 8.79
N LYS A 58 12.42 -8.22 9.60
CA LYS A 58 11.33 -9.18 9.34
C LYS A 58 9.94 -8.53 9.33
N SER A 59 9.69 -7.61 10.26
CA SER A 59 8.42 -6.88 10.28
C SER A 59 8.27 -5.98 9.06
N ALA A 60 9.36 -5.36 8.59
CA ALA A 60 9.35 -4.54 7.38
C ALA A 60 9.08 -5.38 6.13
N GLU A 61 9.69 -6.55 6.01
CA GLU A 61 9.45 -7.51 4.92
C GLU A 61 7.96 -7.90 4.87
N TYR A 62 7.37 -8.27 6.00
CA TYR A 62 5.94 -8.57 6.10
C TYR A 62 5.04 -7.38 5.69
N ILE A 63 5.40 -6.14 6.08
CA ILE A 63 4.66 -4.95 5.69
C ILE A 63 4.72 -4.75 4.17
N ILE A 64 5.89 -4.92 3.55
CA ILE A 64 6.07 -4.79 2.10
C ILE A 64 5.21 -5.82 1.36
N GLU A 65 5.30 -7.10 1.74
CA GLU A 65 4.48 -8.17 1.14
C GLU A 65 2.98 -7.89 1.28
N SER A 66 2.56 -7.40 2.45
CA SER A 66 1.15 -7.04 2.70
C SER A 66 0.69 -5.90 1.79
N VAL A 67 1.51 -4.88 1.60
CA VAL A 67 1.20 -3.73 0.72
C VAL A 67 1.14 -4.17 -0.74
N GLU A 68 2.06 -5.03 -1.19
CA GLU A 68 2.02 -5.60 -2.54
C GLU A 68 0.77 -6.45 -2.78
N GLY A 69 0.39 -7.27 -1.79
CA GLY A 69 -0.86 -8.04 -1.83
C GLY A 69 -2.10 -7.15 -1.92
N MET A 70 -2.13 -6.04 -1.16
CA MET A 70 -3.20 -5.04 -1.24
C MET A 70 -3.26 -4.36 -2.61
N GLY A 71 -2.12 -4.12 -3.26
CA GLY A 71 -2.06 -3.56 -4.62
C GLY A 71 -2.81 -4.41 -5.64
N LYS A 72 -2.60 -5.73 -5.62
CA LYS A 72 -3.31 -6.68 -6.50
C LYS A 72 -4.82 -6.68 -6.24
N LEU A 73 -5.22 -6.73 -4.97
CA LEU A 73 -6.63 -6.70 -4.59
C LEU A 73 -7.33 -5.42 -5.07
N LEU A 74 -6.63 -4.29 -5.01
CA LEU A 74 -7.15 -3.00 -5.50
C LEU A 74 -7.31 -3.00 -7.02
N GLU A 75 -6.41 -3.64 -7.76
CA GLU A 75 -6.51 -3.79 -9.21
C GLU A 75 -7.71 -4.67 -9.61
N ASP A 76 -7.86 -5.84 -8.99
CA ASP A 76 -9.01 -6.73 -9.19
C ASP A 76 -10.35 -6.03 -8.87
N LEU A 77 -10.36 -5.21 -7.80
CA LEU A 77 -11.52 -4.41 -7.41
C LEU A 77 -11.85 -3.36 -8.47
N LYS A 78 -10.84 -2.63 -8.99
CA LYS A 78 -11.03 -1.64 -10.06
C LYS A 78 -11.62 -2.27 -11.31
N ASP A 79 -11.09 -3.41 -11.74
CA ASP A 79 -11.58 -4.14 -12.90
C ASP A 79 -13.04 -4.57 -12.72
N SER A 80 -13.36 -5.10 -11.54
CA SER A 80 -14.73 -5.51 -11.20
C SER A 80 -15.68 -4.32 -11.18
N PHE A 81 -15.24 -3.19 -10.61
CA PHE A 81 -16.02 -1.96 -10.55
C PHE A 81 -16.24 -1.34 -11.94
N GLU A 82 -15.24 -1.36 -12.81
CA GLU A 82 -15.37 -0.87 -14.18
C GLU A 82 -16.37 -1.70 -14.99
N LYS A 83 -16.33 -3.04 -14.85
CA LYS A 83 -17.30 -3.94 -15.46
C LYS A 83 -18.72 -3.65 -14.98
N ALA A 84 -18.92 -3.51 -13.67
CA ALA A 84 -20.22 -3.17 -13.11
C ALA A 84 -20.73 -1.81 -13.59
N SER A 85 -19.84 -0.82 -13.67
CA SER A 85 -20.16 0.52 -14.18
C SER A 85 -20.60 0.50 -15.65
N LYS A 86 -19.92 -0.29 -16.50
CA LYS A 86 -20.33 -0.50 -17.91
C LYS A 86 -21.71 -1.14 -18.01
N GLN A 87 -21.96 -2.19 -17.22
CA GLN A 87 -23.26 -2.85 -17.18
C GLN A 87 -24.37 -1.89 -16.76
N LEU A 88 -24.14 -1.07 -15.73
CA LEU A 88 -25.08 -0.04 -15.29
C LEU A 88 -25.39 0.96 -16.42
N GLY A 89 -24.37 1.36 -17.18
CA GLY A 89 -24.55 2.22 -18.37
C GLY A 89 -25.46 1.60 -19.42
N TYR A 90 -25.28 0.31 -19.73
CA TYR A 90 -26.19 -0.40 -20.65
C TYR A 90 -27.60 -0.51 -20.09
N THR A 91 -27.74 -0.84 -18.80
CA THR A 91 -29.05 -0.90 -18.14
C THR A 91 -29.77 0.45 -18.20
N SER A 92 -29.08 1.55 -17.91
CA SER A 92 -29.65 2.91 -18.00
C SER A 92 -30.14 3.23 -19.40
N LYS A 93 -29.33 2.91 -20.43
CA LYS A 93 -29.72 3.11 -21.83
C LYS A 93 -30.96 2.28 -22.20
N ASN A 94 -31.00 1.03 -21.79
CA ASN A 94 -32.15 0.15 -22.05
C ASN A 94 -33.43 0.68 -21.39
N PHE A 95 -33.34 1.23 -20.18
CA PHE A 95 -34.48 1.86 -19.51
C PHE A 95 -34.96 3.12 -20.27
N GLU A 96 -34.05 3.93 -20.77
CA GLU A 96 -34.39 5.11 -21.57
C GLU A 96 -35.07 4.72 -22.88
N GLU A 97 -34.56 3.71 -23.58
CA GLU A 97 -35.18 3.16 -24.78
C GLU A 97 -36.58 2.59 -24.49
N ALA A 98 -36.74 1.80 -23.42
CA ALA A 98 -38.02 1.24 -23.00
C ALA A 98 -39.05 2.34 -22.68
N LYS A 99 -38.63 3.40 -22.00
CA LYS A 99 -39.46 4.57 -21.73
C LYS A 99 -39.93 5.23 -23.02
N ASN A 100 -39.02 5.46 -23.97
CA ASN A 100 -39.38 6.04 -25.28
C ASN A 100 -40.38 5.19 -26.05
N TYR A 101 -40.24 3.86 -26.01
CA TYR A 101 -41.22 2.95 -26.62
C TYR A 101 -42.58 3.01 -25.92
N LEU A 102 -42.59 3.06 -24.58
CA LEU A 102 -43.82 3.20 -23.80
C LEU A 102 -44.55 4.50 -24.15
N ASP A 103 -43.84 5.62 -24.20
CA ASP A 103 -44.41 6.93 -24.54
C ASP A 103 -45.04 6.91 -25.95
N LYS A 104 -44.37 6.29 -26.94
CA LYS A 104 -44.93 6.11 -28.29
C LYS A 104 -46.19 5.26 -28.27
N PHE A 105 -46.15 4.13 -27.57
CA PHE A 105 -47.30 3.23 -27.44
C PHE A 105 -48.49 3.92 -26.78
N GLU A 106 -48.28 4.67 -25.70
CA GLU A 106 -49.33 5.44 -25.04
C GLU A 106 -49.97 6.47 -25.98
N ASN A 107 -49.17 7.14 -26.80
CA ASN A 107 -49.67 8.11 -27.77
C ASN A 107 -50.50 7.43 -28.88
N GLU A 108 -50.03 6.31 -29.44
CA GLU A 108 -50.78 5.53 -30.41
C GLU A 108 -52.09 4.98 -29.83
N PHE A 109 -52.03 4.44 -28.60
CA PHE A 109 -53.21 3.95 -27.89
C PHE A 109 -54.25 5.05 -27.67
N LYS A 110 -53.80 6.24 -27.22
CA LYS A 110 -54.67 7.42 -27.09
C LYS A 110 -55.32 7.79 -28.42
N ASN A 111 -54.56 7.80 -29.52
CA ASN A 111 -55.10 8.12 -30.85
C ASN A 111 -56.15 7.08 -31.32
N LEU A 112 -55.87 5.79 -31.18
CA LEU A 112 -56.81 4.72 -31.53
C LEU A 112 -58.09 4.78 -30.67
N SER A 113 -57.94 5.07 -29.38
CA SER A 113 -59.09 5.20 -28.48
C SER A 113 -60.01 6.37 -28.88
N LYS A 114 -59.46 7.51 -29.32
CA LYS A 114 -60.22 8.65 -29.85
C LYS A 114 -60.99 8.28 -31.12
N ILE A 115 -60.33 7.64 -32.09
CA ILE A 115 -60.96 7.21 -33.35
C ILE A 115 -62.13 6.26 -33.07
N LYS A 116 -61.96 5.31 -32.14
CA LYS A 116 -63.04 4.39 -31.75
C LYS A 116 -64.24 5.12 -31.14
N LEU A 117 -64.00 6.10 -30.27
CA LEU A 117 -65.04 6.94 -29.66
C LEU A 117 -65.81 7.76 -30.70
N GLU A 118 -65.13 8.33 -31.70
CA GLU A 118 -65.76 9.08 -32.79
C GLU A 118 -66.60 8.17 -33.71
N SER A 119 -66.09 6.98 -34.05
CA SER A 119 -66.81 6.00 -34.88
C SER A 119 -68.06 5.42 -34.21
N LEU A 120 -68.12 5.40 -32.88
CA LEU A 120 -69.29 4.97 -32.11
C LEU A 120 -70.36 6.07 -32.06
N LYS A 121 -69.97 7.33 -31.91
CA LYS A 121 -70.90 8.48 -31.96
C LYS A 121 -71.57 8.63 -33.33
N GLU A 122 -70.84 8.40 -34.42
CA GLU A 122 -71.43 8.45 -35.77
C GLU A 122 -72.44 7.34 -36.05
N LYS A 123 -72.34 6.19 -35.36
CA LYS A 123 -73.32 5.09 -35.47
C LYS A 123 -74.58 5.31 -34.65
N GLU A 124 -74.52 6.06 -33.55
CA GLU A 124 -75.70 6.42 -32.75
C GLU A 124 -76.53 7.54 -33.40
N VAL A 125 -75.91 8.44 -34.17
CA VAL A 125 -76.62 9.56 -34.85
C VAL A 125 -77.34 9.12 -36.13
N LYS A 126 -77.01 7.94 -36.69
CA LYS A 126 -77.62 7.38 -37.91
C LYS A 126 -78.72 6.33 -37.65
N ARG A 127 -79.13 6.13 -36.40
CA ARG A 127 -80.31 5.34 -36.00
C ARG A 127 -81.41 6.25 -35.49
#